data_AF-A0AA48L5B6-F1
#
_entry.id   AF-A0AA48L5B6-F1
#
_cell.length_a   1.000
_cell.length_b   1.000
_cell.length_c   1.000
_cell.angle_alpha   90.00
_cell.angle_beta   90.00
_cell.angle_gamma   90.00
#
_symmetry.space_group_name_H-M   'P 1'
#
loop_
_entity.id
_entity.type
_entity.pdbx_description
1 polymer ?
#
loop_
_entity_poly.entity_id
_entity_poly.type
_entity_poly.pdbx_seq_one_letter_code
_entity_poly.pdbx_strand_id
1 'polypeptide(L)'
;MAQTITTTFSSKAWDMRPQNLGIAFEHDHAITEIHFKGDMEGVGTGSYVVTYLHGHSSKKEHFSYSGQILFEGTICGKKGNIIINEGGWSRGDRFHASWIFDTASGSGELQGLAGEGEYDSAPGPTKTDQVVKLDVSFP
;
A
#
# COMPACT_ATOMS: atom_id res chain seq x y z
N MET A 1 -18.56 13.35 -7.24
CA MET A 1 -18.28 12.93 -8.63
C MET A 1 -16.92 12.25 -8.62
N ALA A 2 -16.79 11.09 -9.28
CA ALA A 2 -15.53 10.37 -9.35
C ALA A 2 -14.54 11.09 -10.30
N GLN A 3 -13.26 11.08 -9.96
CA GLN A 3 -12.17 11.58 -10.77
C GLN A 3 -10.92 10.72 -10.61
N THR A 4 -10.15 10.57 -11.68
CA THR A 4 -8.84 9.90 -11.63
C THR A 4 -7.78 10.92 -11.23
N ILE A 5 -7.01 10.60 -10.20
CA ILE A 5 -5.86 11.38 -9.73
C ILE A 5 -4.56 10.64 -10.01
N THR A 6 -3.46 11.37 -10.12
CA THR A 6 -2.12 10.78 -10.26
C THR A 6 -1.29 11.16 -9.04
N THR A 7 -0.75 10.16 -8.35
CA THR A 7 0.17 10.37 -7.24
C THR A 7 1.45 9.58 -7.47
N THR A 8 2.54 10.15 -6.97
CA THR A 8 3.84 9.49 -6.92
C THR A 8 4.12 9.15 -5.47
N PHE A 9 4.54 7.92 -5.20
CA PHE A 9 4.93 7.51 -3.86
C PHE A 9 6.34 6.91 -3.81
N SER A 10 6.98 7.05 -2.66
CA SER A 10 8.22 6.35 -2.31
C SER A 10 8.04 5.65 -0.97
N SER A 11 8.51 4.41 -0.84
CA SER A 11 8.43 3.64 0.40
C SER A 11 9.81 3.27 0.92
N LYS A 12 9.95 3.33 2.25
CA LYS A 12 11.11 2.73 2.93
C LYS A 12 11.07 1.21 2.82
N ALA A 13 12.21 0.59 3.11
CA ALA A 13 12.27 -0.85 3.23
C ALA A 13 11.34 -1.33 4.33
N TRP A 14 10.65 -2.44 4.09
CA TRP A 14 9.80 -3.06 5.10
C TRP A 14 10.64 -3.49 6.31
N ASP A 15 10.26 -2.99 7.49
CA ASP A 15 10.74 -3.48 8.78
C ASP A 15 10.03 -4.79 9.11
N MET A 16 10.63 -5.89 8.67
CA MET A 16 10.11 -7.25 8.85
C MET A 16 10.26 -7.70 10.30
N ARG A 17 9.17 -8.22 10.88
CA ARG A 17 9.12 -8.83 12.21
C ARG A 17 8.70 -10.29 12.07
N PRO A 18 9.66 -11.21 11.92
CA PRO A 18 9.35 -12.62 11.70
C PRO A 18 8.61 -13.21 12.91
N GLN A 19 7.50 -13.88 12.66
CA GLN A 19 6.72 -14.53 13.72
C GLN A 19 6.89 -16.05 13.72
N ASN A 20 7.37 -16.64 12.62
CA ASN A 20 7.58 -18.09 12.48
C ASN A 20 6.36 -18.94 12.88
N LEU A 21 5.15 -18.46 12.55
CA LEU A 21 3.89 -19.09 12.98
C LEU A 21 3.52 -20.33 12.18
N GLY A 22 4.12 -20.52 11.00
CA GLY A 22 3.83 -21.65 10.11
C GLY A 22 4.93 -22.70 10.10
N ILE A 23 4.52 -23.98 10.02
CA ILE A 23 5.42 -25.11 9.82
C ILE A 23 5.83 -25.23 8.34
N ALA A 24 4.93 -24.82 7.43
CA ALA A 24 5.08 -24.96 5.98
C ALA A 24 5.17 -23.63 5.23
N PHE A 25 4.97 -22.49 5.87
CA PHE A 25 5.07 -21.15 5.27
C PHE A 25 5.58 -20.15 6.30
N GLU A 26 6.43 -19.23 5.86
CA GLU A 26 6.83 -18.10 6.70
C GLU A 26 5.73 -17.05 6.66
N HIS A 27 5.31 -16.60 7.85
CA HIS A 27 4.20 -15.68 8.05
C HIS A 27 4.64 -14.61 9.03
N ASP A 28 4.83 -13.41 8.51
CA ASP A 28 5.54 -12.33 9.18
C ASP A 28 4.73 -11.04 9.15
N HIS A 29 5.06 -10.13 10.05
CA HIS A 29 4.52 -8.77 10.01
C HIS A 29 5.55 -7.80 9.42
N ALA A 30 5.09 -6.76 8.75
CA ALA A 30 5.93 -5.71 8.20
C ALA A 30 5.36 -4.34 8.53
N ILE A 31 6.24 -3.38 8.83
CA ILE A 31 5.88 -1.97 8.91
C ILE A 31 6.73 -1.19 7.90
N THR A 32 6.15 -0.18 7.25
CA THR A 32 6.90 0.75 6.40
C THR A 32 6.34 2.16 6.46
N GLU A 33 7.17 3.13 6.09
CA GLU A 33 6.79 4.51 5.89
C GLU A 33 6.73 4.79 4.39
N ILE A 34 5.66 5.45 3.96
CA ILE A 34 5.37 5.77 2.57
C ILE A 34 5.19 7.28 2.46
N HIS A 35 5.84 7.91 1.48
CA HIS A 35 5.73 9.33 1.20
C HIS A 35 5.01 9.53 -0.11
N PHE A 36 3.99 10.38 -0.11
CA PHE A 36 3.15 10.67 -1.27
C PHE A 36 3.38 12.10 -1.74
N LYS A 37 3.34 12.31 -3.07
CA LYS A 37 3.44 13.62 -3.72
C LYS A 37 2.48 13.70 -4.91
N GLY A 38 2.08 14.91 -5.27
CA GLY A 38 1.17 15.18 -6.38
C GLY A 38 -0.25 15.43 -5.88
N ASP A 39 -1.25 14.84 -6.52
CA ASP A 39 -2.65 15.02 -6.13
C ASP A 39 -2.96 14.46 -4.74
N MET A 40 -2.15 13.52 -4.27
CA MET A 40 -2.12 13.01 -2.90
C MET A 40 -0.75 13.31 -2.32
N GLU A 41 -0.69 14.12 -1.26
CA GLU A 41 0.55 14.56 -0.61
C GLU A 41 0.47 14.31 0.89
N GLY A 42 1.47 13.64 1.45
CA GLY A 42 1.45 13.27 2.85
C GLY A 42 2.33 12.07 3.17
N VAL A 43 2.12 11.50 4.36
CA VAL A 43 2.86 10.34 4.85
C VAL A 43 1.87 9.23 5.20
N GLY A 44 2.22 8.00 4.82
CA GLY A 44 1.52 6.79 5.18
C GLY A 44 2.37 5.91 6.08
N THR A 45 1.75 5.30 7.09
CA THR A 45 2.34 4.18 7.82
C THR A 45 1.66 2.89 7.36
N GLY A 46 2.39 2.07 6.61
CA GLY A 46 1.95 0.76 6.17
C GLY A 46 2.20 -0.29 7.25
N SER A 47 1.22 -1.14 7.52
CA SER A 47 1.31 -2.29 8.41
C SER A 47 0.69 -3.50 7.73
N TYR A 48 1.50 -4.55 7.53
CA TYR A 48 1.13 -5.70 6.71
C TYR A 48 1.40 -7.02 7.41
N VAL A 49 0.64 -8.01 6.98
CA VAL A 49 0.92 -9.43 7.16
C VAL A 49 1.43 -9.97 5.83
N VAL A 50 2.54 -10.69 5.85
CA VAL A 50 3.24 -11.21 4.67
C VAL A 50 3.36 -12.72 4.79
N THR A 51 3.02 -13.44 3.72
CA THR A 51 3.17 -14.90 3.65
C THR A 51 4.05 -15.28 2.47
N TYR A 52 5.15 -15.98 2.74
CA TYR A 52 6.10 -16.45 1.74
C TYR A 52 5.76 -17.86 1.28
N LEU A 53 5.72 -18.06 -0.04
CA LEU A 53 5.37 -19.34 -0.66
C LEU A 53 6.64 -20.11 -1.09
N HIS A 54 6.66 -21.42 -0.86
CA HIS A 54 7.77 -22.29 -1.23
C HIS A 54 7.88 -22.48 -2.76
N GLY A 55 9.10 -22.69 -3.27
CA GLY A 55 9.32 -23.18 -4.65
C GLY A 55 10.16 -22.30 -5.57
N HIS A 56 10.74 -21.20 -5.09
CA HIS A 56 11.60 -20.32 -5.89
C HIS A 56 12.96 -20.04 -5.21
N SER A 57 13.96 -19.70 -6.02
CA SER A 57 15.39 -19.60 -5.67
C SER A 57 15.71 -18.71 -4.48
N SER A 58 14.84 -17.76 -4.15
CA SER A 58 14.90 -16.99 -2.92
C SER A 58 13.51 -16.75 -2.34
N LYS A 59 13.41 -16.75 -1.00
CA LYS A 59 12.18 -16.44 -0.25
C LYS A 59 11.59 -15.06 -0.56
N LYS A 60 12.28 -14.21 -1.35
CA LYS A 60 11.88 -12.83 -1.65
C LYS A 60 11.20 -12.67 -3.01
N GLU A 61 11.05 -13.72 -3.80
CA GLU A 61 10.50 -13.68 -5.16
C GLU A 61 9.01 -14.09 -5.24
N HIS A 62 8.50 -14.78 -4.22
CA HIS A 62 7.11 -15.26 -4.21
C HIS A 62 6.46 -15.09 -2.84
N PHE A 63 5.60 -14.08 -2.72
CA PHE A 63 4.83 -13.82 -1.51
C PHE A 63 3.49 -13.16 -1.83
N SER A 64 2.58 -13.23 -0.87
CA SER A 64 1.38 -12.39 -0.82
C SER A 64 1.37 -11.59 0.46
N TYR A 65 0.82 -10.38 0.42
CA TYR A 65 0.65 -9.55 1.60
C TYR A 65 -0.73 -8.91 1.63
N SER A 66 -1.17 -8.57 2.83
CA SER A 66 -2.39 -7.80 3.06
C SER A 66 -2.22 -6.97 4.33
N GLY A 67 -2.79 -5.77 4.33
CA GLY A 67 -2.74 -4.89 5.47
C GLY A 67 -3.35 -3.53 5.16
N GLN A 68 -2.85 -2.52 5.85
CA GLN A 68 -3.41 -1.18 5.82
C GLN A 68 -2.31 -0.13 5.77
N ILE A 69 -2.60 0.99 5.12
CA ILE A 69 -1.85 2.23 5.22
C ILE A 69 -2.70 3.22 6.00
N LEU A 70 -2.18 3.72 7.13
CA LEU A 70 -2.71 4.91 7.77
C LEU A 70 -2.10 6.14 7.09
N PHE A 71 -2.88 6.83 6.26
CA PHE A 71 -2.47 8.04 5.55
C PHE A 71 -2.84 9.29 6.33
N GLU A 72 -1.92 10.25 6.40
CA GLU A 72 -2.13 11.61 6.90
C GLU A 72 -1.60 12.63 5.89
N GLY A 73 -2.45 13.56 5.46
CA GLY A 73 -2.04 14.56 4.47
C GLY A 73 -3.21 15.23 3.76
N THR A 74 -3.02 15.48 2.46
CA THR A 74 -4.02 16.06 1.58
C THR A 74 -4.28 15.19 0.36
N ILE A 75 -5.54 15.18 -0.10
CA ILE A 75 -5.95 14.57 -1.36
C ILE A 75 -6.78 15.59 -2.12
N CYS A 76 -6.33 15.98 -3.32
CA CYS A 76 -6.86 17.08 -4.11
C CYS A 76 -6.99 18.38 -3.29
N GLY A 77 -6.01 18.65 -2.43
CA GLY A 77 -5.98 19.81 -1.54
C GLY A 77 -6.85 19.70 -0.28
N LYS A 78 -7.66 18.65 -0.12
CA LYS A 78 -8.50 18.43 1.08
C LYS A 78 -7.70 17.71 2.16
N LYS A 79 -7.69 18.25 3.38
CA LYS A 79 -6.85 17.76 4.47
C LYS A 79 -7.57 16.75 5.36
N GLY A 80 -6.87 15.68 5.74
CA GLY A 80 -7.37 14.71 6.70
C GLY A 80 -6.46 13.50 6.86
N ASN A 81 -7.01 12.45 7.45
CA ASN A 81 -6.44 11.12 7.46
C ASN A 81 -7.47 10.12 6.90
N ILE A 82 -6.98 8.98 6.43
CA ILE A 82 -7.81 7.88 5.94
C ILE A 82 -7.02 6.57 6.01
N ILE A 83 -7.73 5.46 6.21
CA ILE A 83 -7.18 4.11 6.07
C ILE A 83 -7.31 3.66 4.62
N ILE A 84 -6.22 3.15 4.06
CA ILE A 84 -6.19 2.50 2.75
C ILE A 84 -5.91 1.02 2.99
N ASN A 85 -6.86 0.15 2.66
CA ASN A 85 -6.64 -1.28 2.67
C ASN A 85 -5.79 -1.63 1.44
N GLU A 86 -4.68 -2.30 1.67
CA GLU A 86 -3.75 -2.69 0.61
C GLU A 86 -3.52 -4.19 0.63
N GLY A 87 -3.54 -4.79 -0.55
CA GLY A 87 -3.16 -6.18 -0.75
C GLY A 87 -2.43 -6.36 -2.06
N GLY A 88 -1.52 -7.32 -2.09
CA GLY A 88 -0.72 -7.56 -3.28
C GLY A 88 0.07 -8.86 -3.22
N TRP A 89 0.84 -9.09 -4.28
CA TRP A 89 1.66 -10.28 -4.44
C TRP A 89 2.91 -9.99 -5.25
N SER A 90 3.93 -10.80 -5.03
CA SER A 90 5.08 -10.91 -5.91
C SER A 90 5.19 -12.32 -6.46
N ARG A 91 5.49 -12.42 -7.76
CA ARG A 91 5.71 -13.69 -8.48
C ARG A 91 6.82 -13.49 -9.51
N GLY A 92 8.03 -13.94 -9.18
CA GLY A 92 9.19 -13.79 -10.07
C GLY A 92 9.60 -12.34 -10.21
N ASP A 93 9.50 -11.79 -11.43
CA ASP A 93 9.87 -10.40 -11.77
C ASP A 93 8.70 -9.41 -11.68
N ARG A 94 7.53 -9.85 -11.19
CA ARG A 94 6.33 -9.03 -11.06
C ARG A 94 5.94 -8.80 -9.61
N PHE A 95 5.58 -7.56 -9.32
CA PHE A 95 4.91 -7.16 -8.10
C PHE A 95 3.64 -6.40 -8.47
N HIS A 96 2.52 -6.81 -7.89
CA HIS A 96 1.22 -6.18 -8.10
C HIS A 96 0.61 -5.82 -6.75
N ALA A 97 -0.04 -4.66 -6.67
CA ALA A 97 -0.75 -4.19 -5.50
C ALA A 97 -2.07 -3.50 -5.87
N SER A 98 -3.03 -3.61 -4.97
CA SER A 98 -4.36 -3.01 -5.05
C SER A 98 -4.67 -2.25 -3.77
N TRP A 99 -5.24 -1.06 -3.90
CA TRP A 99 -5.55 -0.12 -2.83
C TRP A 99 -7.05 0.16 -2.84
N ILE A 100 -7.68 0.13 -1.68
CA ILE A 100 -9.09 0.47 -1.48
C ILE A 100 -9.22 1.36 -0.24
N PHE A 101 -9.76 2.55 -0.40
CA PHE A 101 -9.90 3.53 0.67
C PHE A 101 -11.10 3.14 1.54
N ASP A 102 -10.89 3.03 2.84
CA ASP A 102 -11.98 2.81 3.78
C ASP A 102 -12.74 4.13 3.98
N THR A 103 -13.86 4.25 3.27
CA THR A 103 -14.72 5.44 3.24
C THR A 103 -15.18 5.89 4.62
N ALA A 104 -15.39 4.96 5.55
CA ALA A 104 -15.84 5.29 6.91
C ALA A 104 -14.71 5.81 7.80
N SER A 105 -13.46 5.57 7.43
CA SER A 105 -12.27 5.96 8.22
C SER A 105 -11.82 7.39 8.01
N GLY A 106 -12.29 8.05 6.94
CA GLY A 106 -11.84 9.40 6.60
C GLY A 106 -12.16 10.43 7.70
N SER A 107 -11.18 11.26 8.06
CA SER A 107 -11.36 12.38 8.99
C SER A 107 -11.24 13.73 8.29
N GLY A 108 -11.72 14.79 8.96
CA GLY A 108 -11.59 16.16 8.46
C GLY A 108 -12.29 16.32 7.11
N GLU A 109 -11.57 16.84 6.11
CA GLU A 109 -12.14 17.05 4.78
C GLU A 109 -12.11 15.79 3.89
N LEU A 110 -11.53 14.69 4.40
CA LEU A 110 -11.52 13.38 3.74
C LEU A 110 -12.68 12.48 4.21
N GLN A 111 -13.55 12.97 5.09
CA GLN A 111 -14.69 12.18 5.56
C GLN A 111 -15.60 11.78 4.40
N GLY A 112 -15.88 10.47 4.29
CA GLY A 112 -16.70 9.92 3.21
C GLY A 112 -15.99 9.79 1.86
N LEU A 113 -14.68 10.02 1.79
CA LEU A 113 -13.90 9.79 0.56
C LEU A 113 -13.88 8.29 0.22
N ALA A 114 -14.36 7.95 -0.97
CA ALA A 114 -14.13 6.64 -1.57
C ALA A 114 -12.96 6.73 -2.56
N GLY A 115 -12.24 5.63 -2.72
CA GLY A 115 -11.19 5.55 -3.71
C GLY A 115 -10.60 4.17 -3.88
N GLU A 116 -10.07 3.91 -5.06
CA GLU A 116 -9.41 2.65 -5.40
C GLU A 116 -8.31 2.86 -6.43
N GLY A 117 -7.39 1.91 -6.51
CA GLY A 117 -6.43 1.85 -7.59
C GLY A 117 -5.49 0.67 -7.47
N GLU A 118 -4.67 0.49 -8.49
CA GLU A 118 -3.72 -0.62 -8.59
C GLU A 118 -2.42 -0.16 -9.24
N TYR A 119 -1.33 -0.86 -8.94
CA TYR A 119 -0.08 -0.65 -9.65
C TYR A 119 0.73 -1.93 -9.78
N ASP A 120 1.45 -2.01 -10.90
CA ASP A 120 2.49 -3.00 -11.14
C ASP A 120 3.87 -2.34 -11.01
N SER A 121 4.84 -3.09 -10.52
CA SER A 121 6.23 -2.65 -10.43
C SER A 121 7.19 -3.83 -10.43
N ALA A 122 8.48 -3.55 -10.58
CA ALA A 122 9.51 -4.55 -10.33
C ALA A 122 9.57 -4.87 -8.82
N PRO A 123 9.77 -6.15 -8.42
CA PRO A 123 10.03 -6.52 -7.03
C PRO A 123 11.22 -5.76 -6.46
N GLY A 124 11.19 -5.48 -5.17
CA GLY A 124 12.27 -4.77 -4.51
C GLY A 124 11.91 -4.43 -3.07
N PRO A 125 12.93 -4.18 -2.22
CA PRO A 125 12.70 -3.85 -0.82
C PRO A 125 12.07 -2.47 -0.65
N THR A 126 12.24 -1.58 -1.62
CA THR A 126 11.77 -0.19 -1.61
C THR A 126 11.06 0.12 -2.92
N LYS A 127 10.19 1.13 -2.91
CA LYS A 127 9.70 1.81 -4.12
C LYS A 127 10.21 3.23 -4.11
N THR A 128 10.67 3.71 -5.26
CA THR A 128 11.15 5.07 -5.44
C THR A 128 10.38 5.70 -6.58
N ASP A 129 9.71 6.80 -6.28
CA ASP A 129 8.92 7.60 -7.22
C ASP A 129 7.98 6.75 -8.12
N GLN A 130 7.34 5.75 -7.51
CA GLN A 130 6.34 4.93 -8.20
C GLN A 130 5.10 5.77 -8.46
N VAL A 131 4.72 5.88 -9.73
CA VAL A 131 3.48 6.55 -10.13
C VAL A 131 2.32 5.56 -10.03
N VAL A 132 1.22 5.99 -9.44
CA VAL A 132 -0.05 5.26 -9.36
C VAL A 132 -1.20 6.18 -9.73
N LYS A 133 -2.20 5.62 -10.41
CA LYS A 133 -3.47 6.29 -10.70
C LYS A 133 -4.53 5.74 -9.76
N LEU A 134 -5.28 6.64 -9.15
CA LEU A 134 -6.35 6.30 -8.22
C LEU A 134 -7.64 6.94 -8.71
N ASP A 135 -8.73 6.18 -8.73
CA ASP A 135 -10.06 6.72 -8.94
C ASP A 135 -10.63 7.07 -7.58
N VAL A 136 -10.96 8.35 -7.36
CA VAL A 136 -11.44 8.87 -6.08
C VAL A 136 -12.77 9.61 -6.24
N SER A 137 -13.65 9.51 -5.24
CA SER A 137 -14.89 10.28 -5.19
C SER A 137 -15.11 10.82 -3.79
N PHE A 138 -15.14 12.15 -3.69
CA PHE A 138 -15.67 12.84 -2.52
C PHE A 138 -17.21 12.74 -2.50
N PRO A 139 -17.82 12.80 -1.30
CA PRO A 139 -19.28 12.87 -1.15
C PRO A 139 -19.88 14.11 -1.85
#